data_AF-A0A1S3XZF8-F1
#
_entry.id   AF-A0A1S3XZF8-F1
#
_cell.length_a   1.000
_cell.length_b   1.000
_cell.length_c   1.000
_cell.angle_alpha   90.00
_cell.angle_beta   90.00
_cell.angle_gamma   90.00
#
_symmetry.space_group_name_H-M   'P 1'
#
loop_
_entity.id
_entity.type
_entity.pdbx_description
1 polymer ?
#
loop_
_entity_poly.entity_id
_entity_poly.type
_entity_poly.pdbx_seq_one_letter_code
_entity_poly.pdbx_strand_id
1 'polypeptide(L)'
;MGYLPQAMANYLALLGWGDGTENEFFTLEQLVEKFTIERVNKSGAIFDSTKLRWMNGQHLRSIPSEELNRIIGERWKDAGITTESQGIFIQ
;
A
#
# COMPACT_ATOMS: atom_id res chain seq x y z
N MET A 1 -10.21 -8.37 0.57
CA MET A 1 -8.83 -8.27 1.09
C MET A 1 -8.51 -6.80 1.32
N GLY A 2 -7.93 -6.43 2.47
CA GLY A 2 -7.72 -5.02 2.88
C GLY A 2 -6.38 -4.43 2.44
N TYR A 3 -6.04 -4.57 1.15
CA TYR A 3 -4.83 -3.97 0.60
C TYR A 3 -5.07 -2.49 0.27
N LEU A 4 -4.10 -1.65 0.63
CA LEU A 4 -4.10 -0.24 0.30
C LEU A 4 -3.82 -0.06 -1.20
N PRO A 5 -4.55 0.83 -1.91
CA PRO A 5 -4.29 1.13 -3.32
C PRO A 5 -2.83 1.53 -3.59
N GLN A 6 -2.24 2.35 -2.72
CA GLN A 6 -0.84 2.78 -2.82
C GLN A 6 0.15 1.62 -2.66
N ALA A 7 -0.13 0.65 -1.78
CA ALA A 7 0.71 -0.54 -1.63
C ALA A 7 0.64 -1.44 -2.87
N MET A 8 -0.56 -1.57 -3.46
CA MET A 8 -0.74 -2.30 -4.71
C MET A 8 0.03 -1.64 -5.86
N ALA A 9 -0.08 -0.31 -5.99
CA ALA A 9 0.65 0.45 -7.02
C ALA A 9 2.17 0.29 -6.88
N ASN A 10 2.70 0.46 -5.66
CA ASN A 10 4.12 0.23 -5.37
C ASN A 10 4.54 -1.21 -5.69
N TYR A 11 3.75 -2.20 -5.30
CA TYR A 11 4.08 -3.61 -5.53
C TYR A 11 4.13 -3.94 -7.02
N LEU A 12 3.10 -3.56 -7.76
CA LEU A 12 3.00 -3.79 -9.20
C LEU A 12 4.07 -3.02 -9.97
N ALA A 13 4.44 -1.81 -9.53
CA ALA A 13 5.54 -1.07 -10.15
C ALA A 13 6.88 -1.80 -10.02
N LEU A 14 7.14 -2.50 -8.91
CA LEU A 14 8.39 -3.25 -8.72
C LEU A 14 8.42 -4.62 -9.42
N LEU A 15 7.32 -5.02 -10.05
CA LEU A 15 7.26 -6.22 -10.87
C LEU A 15 7.91 -5.96 -12.24
N GLY A 16 9.23 -6.05 -12.28
CA GLY A 16 10.01 -5.87 -13.51
C GLY A 16 10.63 -4.48 -13.67
N TRP A 17 10.53 -3.61 -12.67
CA TRP A 17 11.19 -2.31 -12.65
C TRP A 17 11.79 -2.02 -11.28
N GLY A 18 12.83 -1.17 -11.23
CA GLY A 18 13.42 -0.67 -10.00
C GLY A 18 14.19 0.62 -10.25
N ASP A 19 14.32 1.46 -9.22
CA ASP A 19 15.02 2.75 -9.33
C ASP A 19 16.56 2.64 -9.30
N GLY A 20 17.08 1.40 -9.38
CA GLY A 20 18.51 1.07 -9.37
C GLY A 20 19.12 1.04 -7.97
N THR A 21 18.30 1.16 -6.94
CA THR A 21 18.69 0.99 -5.54
C THR A 21 17.99 -0.23 -4.94
N GLU A 22 18.27 -0.52 -3.67
CA GLU A 22 17.55 -1.54 -2.88
C GLU A 22 16.24 -1.02 -2.28
N ASN A 23 15.84 0.22 -2.61
CA ASN A 23 14.59 0.77 -2.11
C ASN A 23 13.39 0.01 -2.68
N GLU A 24 12.51 -0.48 -1.80
CA GLU A 24 11.27 -1.15 -2.19
C GLU A 24 10.02 -0.33 -1.83
N PHE A 25 10.17 0.75 -1.06
CA PHE A 25 9.05 1.58 -0.62
C PHE A 25 8.99 2.87 -1.44
N PHE A 26 7.88 3.06 -2.14
CA PHE A 26 7.62 4.25 -2.94
C PHE A 26 6.18 4.75 -2.72
N THR A 27 6.01 6.06 -2.60
CA THR A 27 4.70 6.69 -2.79
C THR A 27 4.36 6.75 -4.28
N LEU A 28 3.10 7.00 -4.60
CA LEU A 28 2.68 7.13 -6.00
C LEU A 28 3.40 8.29 -6.70
N GLU A 29 3.62 9.39 -5.99
CA GLU A 29 4.33 10.58 -6.48
C GLU A 29 5.79 10.24 -6.78
N GLN A 30 6.45 9.49 -5.89
CA GLN A 30 7.82 9.03 -6.11
C GLN A 30 7.93 8.08 -7.30
N LEU A 31 6.93 7.22 -7.52
CA LEU A 31 6.87 6.37 -8.71
C LEU A 31 6.73 7.23 -9.98
N VAL A 32 5.84 8.22 -9.98
CA VAL A 32 5.67 9.13 -11.13
C VAL A 32 6.96 9.89 -11.44
N GLU A 33 7.69 10.34 -10.42
CA GLU A 33 8.95 11.07 -10.58
C GLU A 33 10.09 10.17 -11.09
N LYS A 34 10.20 8.95 -10.55
CA LYS A 34 11.36 8.08 -10.80
C LYS A 34 11.17 7.09 -11.94
N PHE A 35 9.93 6.75 -12.30
CA PHE A 35 9.66 5.70 -13.26
C PHE A 35 10.15 6.08 -14.65
N THR A 36 10.90 5.18 -15.26
CA THR A 36 11.32 5.29 -16.65
C THR A 36 11.28 3.93 -17.32
N ILE A 37 10.96 3.90 -18.62
CA ILE A 37 10.79 2.64 -19.37
C ILE A 37 12.13 1.92 -19.57
N GLU A 38 13.24 2.65 -19.60
CA GLU A 38 14.59 2.12 -19.81
C GLU A 38 15.03 1.18 -18.68
N ARG A 39 14.43 1.31 -17.50
CA ARG A 39 14.71 0.47 -16.33
C ARG A 39 13.78 -0.73 -16.20
N VAL A 40 12.82 -0.88 -17.12
CA VAL A 40 11.97 -2.08 -17.17
C VAL A 40 12.76 -3.24 -17.74
N ASN A 41 12.87 -4.33 -16.97
CA ASN A 41 13.60 -5.52 -17.35
C ASN A 41 12.69 -6.54 -18.05
N LYS A 42 13.31 -7.46 -18.80
CA LYS A 42 12.60 -8.51 -19.56
C LYS A 42 12.34 -9.79 -18.76
N SER A 43 12.82 -9.88 -17.52
CA SER A 43 12.57 -11.06 -16.71
C SER A 43 11.09 -11.15 -16.34
N GLY A 44 10.56 -12.38 -16.35
CA GLY A 44 9.18 -12.62 -15.94
C GLY A 44 8.97 -12.22 -14.49
N ALA A 45 8.05 -11.29 -14.25
CA ALA A 45 7.64 -10.95 -12.90
C ALA A 45 6.86 -12.10 -12.25
N ILE A 46 7.25 -12.49 -11.04
CA ILE A 46 6.53 -13.49 -10.25
C ILE A 46 5.72 -12.76 -9.20
N PHE A 47 4.42 -13.04 -9.17
CA PHE A 47 3.55 -12.55 -8.11
C PHE A 47 3.83 -13.33 -6.81
N ASP A 48 4.16 -12.59 -5.76
CA ASP A 48 4.45 -13.05 -4.41
C ASP A 48 3.53 -12.33 -3.42
N SER A 49 2.52 -13.08 -2.94
CA SER A 49 1.55 -12.59 -1.97
C SER A 49 2.14 -12.25 -0.60
N THR A 50 3.25 -12.89 -0.21
CA THR A 50 3.97 -12.61 1.04
C THR A 50 4.64 -11.25 0.95
N LYS A 51 5.32 -10.97 -0.18
CA LYS A 51 5.92 -9.66 -0.43
C LYS A 51 4.88 -8.55 -0.50
N LEU A 52 3.76 -8.77 -1.21
CA LEU A 52 2.65 -7.81 -1.23
C LEU A 52 2.10 -7.53 0.17
N ARG A 53 1.94 -8.55 1.01
CA ARG A 53 1.50 -8.37 2.41
C ARG A 53 2.50 -7.56 3.24
N TRP A 54 3.78 -7.84 3.11
CA TRP A 54 4.83 -7.08 3.77
C TRP A 54 4.79 -5.60 3.34
N MET A 55 4.70 -5.34 2.04
CA MET A 55 4.64 -3.99 1.48
C MET A 55 3.40 -3.23 1.94
N ASN A 56 2.24 -3.90 1.95
CA ASN A 56 1.02 -3.33 2.52
C ASN A 56 1.18 -2.93 3.98
N GLY A 57 1.89 -3.73 4.77
CA GLY A 57 2.24 -3.39 6.15
C GLY A 57 3.13 -2.14 6.24
N GLN A 58 4.07 -1.95 5.32
CA GLN A 58 4.89 -0.73 5.28
C GLN A 58 4.03 0.50 5.01
N HIS A 59 3.15 0.42 4.01
CA HIS A 59 2.23 1.50 3.66
C HIS A 59 1.21 1.80 4.77
N LEU A 60 0.73 0.79 5.49
CA LEU A 60 -0.13 1.01 6.66
C LEU A 60 0.59 1.76 7.78
N ARG A 61 1.86 1.43 8.06
CA ARG A 61 2.65 2.08 9.10
C ARG A 61 3.08 3.51 8.74
N SER A 62 3.10 3.86 7.45
CA SER A 62 3.40 5.23 7.02
C SER A 62 2.20 6.18 7.10
N ILE A 63 0.98 5.65 7.28
CA ILE A 63 -0.23 6.48 7.41
C ILE A 63 -0.27 7.07 8.84
N PRO A 64 -0.53 8.38 9.00
CA PRO A 64 -0.74 8.98 10.31
C PRO A 64 -1.87 8.27 11.08
N SER A 65 -1.69 8.07 12.39
CA SER A 65 -2.62 7.28 13.21
C SER A 65 -4.07 7.74 13.10
N GLU A 66 -4.31 9.05 13.02
CA GLU A 66 -5.66 9.62 12.91
C GLU A 66 -6.36 9.21 11.60
N GLU A 67 -5.64 9.27 10.49
CA GLU A 67 -6.15 8.85 9.18
C GLU A 67 -6.34 7.33 9.13
N LEU A 68 -5.42 6.57 9.73
CA LEU A 68 -5.54 5.12 9.82
C LEU A 68 -6.77 4.71 10.63
N ASN A 69 -7.03 5.38 11.76
CA ASN A 69 -8.22 5.14 12.58
C ASN A 69 -9.51 5.41 11.80
N ARG A 70 -9.55 6.51 11.03
CA ARG A 70 -10.69 6.85 10.17
C ARG A 70 -10.94 5.75 9.13
N ILE A 71 -9.90 5.32 8.39
CA ILE A 71 -10.01 4.27 7.37
C ILE A 71 -10.50 2.95 7.98
N ILE A 72 -9.94 2.54 9.12
CA ILE A 72 -10.36 1.30 9.80
C ILE A 72 -11.80 1.40 10.30
N GLY A 73 -12.16 2.54 10.90
CA GLY A 73 -13.50 2.82 11.40
C GLY A 73 -14.57 2.74 10.33
N GLU A 74 -14.35 3.39 9.18
CA GLU A 74 -15.23 3.29 8.00
C GLU A 74 -15.40 1.84 7.55
N ARG A 75 -14.30 1.09 7.47
CA ARG A 75 -14.35 -0.32 7.08
C ARG A 75 -15.11 -1.19 8.07
N TRP A 76 -15.01 -0.91 9.35
CA TRP A 76 -15.76 -1.64 10.37
C TRP A 76 -17.25 -1.31 10.36
N LYS A 77 -17.62 -0.05 10.08
CA LYS A 77 -19.02 0.35 9.82
C LYS A 77 -19.57 -0.42 8.63
N ASP A 78 -18.87 -0.39 7.49
CA ASP A 78 -19.27 -1.08 6.26
C ASP A 78 -19.42 -2.60 6.46
N ALA A 79 -18.55 -3.19 7.27
CA ALA A 79 -18.58 -4.62 7.58
C ALA A 79 -19.62 -5.01 8.64
N GLY A 80 -20.34 -4.04 9.22
CA GLY A 80 -21.31 -4.27 10.29
C GLY A 80 -20.68 -4.71 11.62
N ILE A 81 -19.37 -4.46 11.81
CA ILE A 81 -18.62 -4.85 13.01
C ILE A 81 -18.89 -3.86 14.15
N THR A 82 -19.13 -2.59 13.84
CA THR A 82 -19.48 -1.57 14.84
C THR A 82 -20.37 -0.49 14.23
N THR A 83 -21.41 -0.14 14.97
CA THR A 83 -22.40 0.90 14.64
C THR A 83 -22.19 2.17 15.47
N GLU A 84 -21.67 2.03 16.69
CA GLU A 84 -21.36 3.13 17.61
C GLU A 84 -20.02 2.84 18.31
N SER A 85 -19.20 3.87 18.52
CA SER A 85 -18.00 3.80 19.34
C SER A 85 -17.91 5.03 20.23
N GLN A 86 -17.57 4.84 21.50
CA GLN A 86 -17.17 5.94 22.39
C GLN A 86 -15.67 6.26 22.27
N GLY A 87 -14.96 5.61 21.34
CA GLY A 87 -13.54 5.81 21.07
C GLY A 87 -13.29 6.48 19.72
N ILE A 88 -12.00 6.69 19.41
CA ILE A 88 -11.52 7.42 18.21
C ILE A 88 -11.81 6.76 16.86
N PHE A 89 -12.46 5.60 16.84
CA PHE A 89 -12.68 4.82 15.61
C PHE A 89 -13.94 5.24 14.86
N ILE A 90 -14.99 5.65 15.55
CA ILE A 90 -16.30 5.95 14.96
C ILE A 90 -16.91 7.13 15.70
N GLN A 91 -16.98 8.28 15.02
CA GLN A 91 -17.93 9.34 15.34
C GLN A 91 -19.23 9.15 14.55
#